data_AF-A0A6A4RI35-F1
#
_entry.id   AF-A0A6A4RI35-F1
#
_cell.length_a   1.000
_cell.length_b   1.000
_cell.length_c   1.000
_cell.angle_alpha   90.00
_cell.angle_beta   90.00
_cell.angle_gamma   90.00
#
_symmetry.space_group_name_H-M   'P 1'
#
loop_
_entity.id
_entity.type
_entity.pdbx_description
1 polymer ?
#
loop_
_entity_poly.entity_id
_entity_poly.type
_entity_poly.pdbx_seq_one_letter_code
_entity_poly.pdbx_strand_id
1 'polypeptide(L)'
;MLWSLLKILVFVALIALMAFGGGILMETAGGVQITVAGTEYTFGALQSVIALMVLVGLVWVFLKLMSLLVATLKFLNGDDTALSRYFDKGRERKGYQALADGLMAIASGEGRLAMAKAARAEKFLQKPELTDLLTAQAAELSGDTKKAAEVYKRLISNQATRFVGVRGIMKQKLSEGDTETALKLAEKAIAMRPKHEEVQDTLLRLQAQAQDWAGARSTLATKLKTGTLPRDVFKRRDAVLALSAAGAIVAEGATLQQQEQAIAANRLSPDLVPAAAMASRAHIAKGKKRNAAQVLKKAWGAQPHPDLAHAFAEIEPEETAQQRVSRFAQLAKLQPQHDETKLVMAELHIVAEDFPEARRVLGDLFERAPDARALTLMAAIERGEGASDAVVQGWLARALNAPRGPQWICDSCHHIHAHWAPVCEHCSSFDTMTWTTPDTPEIASATGVHMLPLIVGVQAEQPLTDEGAEEAELVVIKPVIPDAVISDQKAK
;
A
#
# COMPACT_ATOMS: atom_id res chain seq x y z
N MET A 1 44.85 -15.89 35.94
CA MET A 1 45.25 -16.77 37.05
C MET A 1 46.78 -16.94 37.18
N LEU A 2 47.53 -17.15 36.09
CA LEU A 2 49.00 -17.33 36.11
C LEU A 2 49.79 -16.20 36.80
N TRP A 3 49.37 -14.94 36.63
CA TRP A 3 50.03 -13.80 37.28
C TRP A 3 49.86 -13.76 38.79
N SER A 4 48.72 -14.26 39.31
CA SER A 4 48.51 -14.38 40.76
C SER A 4 49.32 -15.54 41.34
N LEU A 5 49.44 -16.62 40.58
CA LEU A 5 50.20 -17.81 40.96
C LEU A 5 51.70 -17.50 41.02
N LEU A 6 52.23 -16.73 40.06
CA LEU A 6 53.61 -16.23 40.08
C LEU A 6 53.90 -15.36 41.31
N LYS A 7 52.99 -14.45 41.68
CA LYS A 7 53.15 -13.60 42.88
C LYS A 7 53.23 -14.42 44.17
N ILE A 8 52.39 -15.45 44.29
CA ILE A 8 52.39 -16.33 45.46
C ILE A 8 53.68 -17.14 45.50
N LEU A 9 54.13 -17.69 44.35
CA LEU A 9 55.34 -18.49 44.26
C LEU A 9 56.60 -17.68 44.60
N VAL A 10 56.68 -16.44 44.09
CA VAL A 10 57.75 -15.50 44.45
C VAL A 10 57.70 -15.14 45.94
N PHE A 11 56.51 -14.91 46.50
CA PHE A 11 56.36 -14.59 47.93
C PHE A 11 56.81 -15.73 48.83
N VAL A 12 56.42 -16.98 48.52
CA VAL A 12 56.85 -18.18 49.26
C VAL A 12 58.36 -18.40 49.13
N ALA A 13 58.93 -18.21 47.93
CA ALA A 13 60.38 -18.29 47.74
C ALA A 13 61.13 -17.25 48.58
N LEU A 14 60.60 -16.03 48.70
CA LEU A 14 61.20 -14.95 49.48
C LEU A 14 61.14 -15.22 51.00
N ILE A 15 60.04 -15.81 51.48
CA ILE A 15 59.93 -16.29 52.87
C ILE A 15 60.92 -17.42 53.15
N ALA A 16 61.03 -18.39 52.24
CA ALA A 16 61.98 -19.49 52.38
C ALA A 16 63.44 -19.00 52.43
N LEU A 17 63.77 -18.00 51.60
CA LEU A 17 65.10 -17.39 51.56
C LEU A 17 65.40 -16.57 52.83
N MET A 18 64.40 -15.86 53.37
CA MET A 18 64.52 -15.18 54.66
C MET A 18 64.69 -16.16 55.83
N ALA A 19 63.94 -17.26 55.85
CA ALA A 19 64.07 -18.31 56.87
C ALA A 19 65.46 -18.96 56.81
N PHE A 20 65.96 -19.24 55.61
CA PHE A 20 67.30 -19.79 55.39
C PHE A 20 68.41 -18.80 55.81
N GLY A 21 68.28 -17.53 55.41
CA GLY A 21 69.22 -16.48 55.83
C GLY A 21 69.21 -16.24 57.35
N GLY A 22 68.05 -16.33 57.98
CA GLY A 22 67.91 -16.26 59.45
C GLY A 22 68.59 -17.44 60.16
N GLY A 23 68.54 -18.65 59.59
CA GLY A 23 69.24 -19.83 60.12
C GLY A 23 70.76 -19.67 60.10
N ILE A 24 71.32 -19.18 58.98
CA ILE A 24 72.76 -18.89 58.87
C ILE A 24 73.19 -17.80 59.87
N LEU A 25 72.35 -16.79 60.08
CA LEU A 25 72.64 -15.71 61.03
C LEU A 25 72.66 -16.18 62.50
N MET A 26 71.90 -17.23 62.83
CA MET A 26 71.90 -17.84 64.16
C MET A 26 73.16 -18.66 64.44
N GLU A 27 73.80 -19.21 63.41
CA GLU A 27 75.04 -20.00 63.53
C GLU A 27 76.31 -19.15 63.54
N THR A 28 76.26 -17.91 63.04
CA THR A 28 77.37 -16.95 63.12
C THR A 28 77.43 -16.26 64.48
N ALA A 29 78.35 -16.71 65.34
CA ALA A 29 78.65 -16.10 66.63
C ALA A 29 79.40 -14.76 66.48
N GLY A 30 78.67 -13.73 66.06
CA GLY A 30 79.15 -12.37 65.89
C GLY A 30 78.16 -11.62 65.02
N GLY A 31 77.31 -10.80 65.64
CA GLY A 31 76.17 -10.15 64.98
C GLY A 31 76.52 -9.32 63.73
N VAL A 32 75.48 -8.83 63.05
CA VAL A 32 75.64 -8.08 61.80
C VAL A 32 76.30 -6.72 62.07
N GLN A 33 77.49 -6.52 61.51
CA GLN A 33 78.14 -5.21 61.43
C GLN A 33 77.63 -4.47 60.19
N ILE A 34 77.01 -3.31 60.38
CA ILE A 34 76.67 -2.40 59.28
C ILE A 34 77.49 -1.14 59.45
N THR A 35 78.34 -0.84 58.47
CA THR A 35 79.09 0.41 58.38
C THR A 35 78.31 1.39 57.52
N VAL A 36 77.82 2.47 58.14
CA VAL A 36 77.16 3.58 57.44
C VAL A 36 77.94 4.85 57.74
N ALA A 37 78.37 5.57 56.69
CA ALA A 37 79.09 6.83 56.81
C ALA A 37 80.32 6.80 57.75
N GLY A 38 81.07 5.69 57.77
CA GLY A 38 82.31 5.56 58.52
C GLY A 38 82.16 5.30 60.03
N THR A 39 80.94 5.09 60.53
CA THR A 39 80.70 4.65 61.92
C THR A 39 80.27 3.19 61.95
N GLU A 40 80.91 2.41 62.83
CA GLU A 40 80.64 0.99 63.02
C GLU A 40 79.52 0.80 64.05
N TYR A 41 78.36 0.32 63.60
CA TYR A 41 77.28 -0.08 64.49
C TYR A 41 77.27 -1.61 64.61
N THR A 42 77.61 -2.10 65.79
CA THR A 42 77.50 -3.52 66.15
C THR A 42 76.11 -3.80 66.68
N PHE A 43 75.26 -4.39 65.85
CA PHE A 43 73.91 -4.77 66.28
C PHE A 43 73.97 -6.10 67.03
N GLY A 44 73.52 -6.12 68.29
CA GLY A 44 73.27 -7.38 68.99
C GLY A 44 72.18 -8.20 68.30
N ALA A 45 72.14 -9.52 68.50
CA ALA A 45 71.23 -10.43 67.78
C ALA A 45 69.75 -9.96 67.78
N LEU A 46 69.27 -9.39 68.91
CA LEU A 46 67.92 -8.86 69.02
C LEU A 46 67.70 -7.57 68.22
N GLN A 47 68.72 -6.70 68.14
CA GLN A 47 68.66 -5.47 67.35
C GLN A 47 68.72 -5.75 65.85
N SER A 48 69.43 -6.79 65.41
CA SER A 48 69.47 -7.23 64.01
C SER A 48 68.09 -7.66 63.51
N VAL A 49 67.34 -8.40 64.33
CA VAL A 49 65.98 -8.85 64.02
C VAL A 49 65.00 -7.66 63.94
N ILE A 50 65.12 -6.69 64.85
CA ILE A 50 64.30 -5.46 64.82
C ILE A 50 64.63 -4.62 63.58
N ALA A 51 65.91 -4.44 63.26
CA ALA A 51 66.33 -3.69 62.07
C ALA A 51 65.82 -4.35 60.77
N LEU A 52 65.82 -5.68 60.70
CA LEU A 52 65.26 -6.42 59.57
C LEU A 52 63.74 -6.22 59.45
N MET A 53 62.99 -6.28 60.57
CA MET A 53 61.54 -6.02 60.55
C MET A 53 61.21 -4.60 60.10
N VAL A 54 61.97 -3.59 60.55
CA VAL A 54 61.79 -2.20 60.12
C VAL A 54 62.09 -2.04 58.63
N LEU A 55 63.16 -2.67 58.14
CA LEU A 55 63.51 -2.66 56.71
C LEU A 55 62.40 -3.30 55.86
N VAL A 56 61.87 -4.45 56.27
CA VAL A 56 60.74 -5.10 55.58
C VAL A 56 59.50 -4.20 55.58
N GLY A 57 59.20 -3.56 56.70
CA GLY A 57 58.11 -2.58 56.81
C GLY A 57 58.29 -1.40 55.85
N LEU A 58 59.50 -0.82 55.79
CA LEU A 58 59.83 0.28 54.87
C LEU A 58 59.70 -0.13 53.40
N VAL A 59 60.21 -1.30 53.03
CA VAL A 59 60.08 -1.84 51.66
C VAL A 59 58.62 -2.07 51.31
N TRP A 60 57.80 -2.59 52.24
CA TRP A 60 56.37 -2.79 52.02
C TRP A 60 55.62 -1.47 51.79
N VAL A 61 55.90 -0.45 52.62
CA VAL A 61 55.32 0.89 52.46
C VAL A 61 55.75 1.52 51.14
N PHE A 62 57.04 1.41 50.77
CA PHE A 62 57.56 1.90 49.50
C PHE A 62 56.89 1.25 48.29
N LEU A 63 56.75 -0.09 48.30
CA LEU A 63 56.03 -0.81 47.23
C LEU A 63 54.55 -0.40 47.15
N LYS A 64 53.90 -0.11 48.29
CA LYS A 64 52.53 0.42 48.32
C LYS A 64 52.45 1.82 47.72
N LEU A 65 53.35 2.72 48.08
CA LEU A 65 53.45 4.07 47.50
C LEU A 65 53.71 4.02 45.99
N MET A 66 54.61 3.14 45.54
CA MET A 66 54.92 2.97 44.12
C MET A 66 53.72 2.38 43.36
N SER A 67 52.98 1.45 43.97
CA SER A 67 51.72 0.93 43.38
C SER A 67 50.62 2.00 43.29
N LEU A 68 50.54 2.88 44.29
CA LEU A 68 49.63 4.03 44.29
C LEU A 68 50.00 4.96 43.15
N LEU A 69 51.28 5.32 43.02
CA LEU A 69 51.80 6.21 41.98
C LEU A 69 51.56 5.66 40.56
N VAL A 70 51.76 4.36 40.35
CA VAL A 70 51.43 3.70 39.07
C VAL A 70 49.92 3.73 38.81
N ALA A 71 49.08 3.58 39.83
CA ALA A 71 47.63 3.67 39.67
C ALA A 71 47.18 5.11 39.31
N THR A 72 47.77 6.14 39.92
CA THR A 72 47.49 7.55 39.57
C THR A 72 47.96 7.89 38.17
N LEU A 73 49.14 7.41 37.75
CA LEU A 73 49.64 7.61 36.39
C LEU A 73 48.77 6.90 35.34
N LYS A 74 48.28 5.69 35.62
CA LYS A 74 47.33 4.99 34.74
C LYS A 74 45.98 5.69 34.64
N PHE A 75 45.51 6.28 35.73
CA PHE A 75 44.29 7.09 35.75
C PHE A 75 44.43 8.34 34.88
N LEU A 76 45.60 9.01 34.91
CA LEU A 76 45.86 10.20 34.10
C LEU A 76 46.11 9.86 32.62
N ASN A 77 46.66 8.69 32.31
CA ASN A 77 46.95 8.23 30.95
C ASN A 77 45.76 7.53 30.25
N GLY A 78 44.56 7.53 30.83
CA GLY A 78 43.35 7.09 30.12
C GLY A 78 43.23 5.57 29.95
N ASP A 79 43.68 4.78 30.94
CA ASP A 79 43.41 3.33 30.97
C ASP A 79 41.94 3.11 31.41
N ASP A 80 41.14 2.61 30.48
CA ASP A 80 39.69 2.43 30.51
C ASP A 80 39.22 1.61 31.74
N THR A 81 38.88 2.30 32.83
CA THR A 81 38.54 1.69 34.13
C THR A 81 37.14 2.09 34.60
N ALA A 82 36.57 1.27 35.50
CA ALA A 82 35.16 1.11 35.90
C ALA A 82 34.23 2.35 36.01
N LEU A 83 34.77 3.57 36.11
CA LEU A 83 34.01 4.81 36.03
C LEU A 83 33.39 5.04 34.63
N SER A 84 34.12 4.76 33.53
CA SER A 84 33.59 4.93 32.15
C SER A 84 32.33 4.09 31.95
N ARG A 85 32.39 2.80 32.35
CA ARG A 85 31.25 1.87 32.35
C ARG A 85 30.00 2.35 33.13
N TYR A 86 30.17 3.09 34.23
CA TYR A 86 29.03 3.60 35.00
C TYR A 86 28.36 4.81 34.30
N PHE A 87 29.16 5.72 33.73
CA PHE A 87 28.64 6.88 32.99
C PHE A 87 28.05 6.50 31.61
N ASP A 88 28.62 5.52 30.94
CA ASP A 88 28.12 5.01 29.66
C ASP A 88 26.74 4.37 29.80
N LYS A 89 26.51 3.62 30.90
CA LYS A 89 25.20 3.03 31.19
C LYS A 89 24.12 4.09 31.45
N GLY A 90 24.49 5.22 32.04
CA GLY A 90 23.58 6.37 32.22
C GLY A 90 23.28 7.09 30.91
N ARG A 91 24.28 7.21 30.02
CA ARG A 91 24.15 7.82 28.70
C ARG A 91 23.25 7.01 27.79
N GLU A 92 23.47 5.71 27.72
CA GLU A 92 22.71 4.79 26.90
C GLU A 92 21.23 4.73 27.32
N ARG A 93 20.94 4.69 28.62
CA ARG A 93 19.57 4.79 29.15
C ARG A 93 18.86 6.07 28.72
N LYS A 94 19.53 7.23 28.85
CA LYS A 94 18.98 8.53 28.40
C LYS A 94 18.78 8.58 26.89
N GLY A 95 19.66 7.94 26.13
CA GLY A 95 19.57 7.81 24.69
C GLY A 95 18.37 6.98 24.24
N TYR A 96 18.18 5.79 24.81
CA TYR A 96 17.03 4.95 24.52
C TYR A 96 15.70 5.55 25.00
N GLN A 97 15.72 6.26 26.13
CA GLN A 97 14.54 7.02 26.58
C GLN A 97 14.19 8.14 25.57
N ALA A 98 15.17 8.89 25.09
CA ALA A 98 14.93 9.91 24.06
C ALA A 98 14.44 9.30 22.73
N LEU A 99 14.95 8.11 22.37
CA LEU A 99 14.48 7.36 21.20
C LEU A 99 13.01 6.96 21.36
N ALA A 100 12.64 6.40 22.52
CA ALA A 100 11.27 5.99 22.83
C ALA A 100 10.30 7.19 22.84
N ASP A 101 10.67 8.29 23.50
CA ASP A 101 9.91 9.54 23.48
C ASP A 101 9.73 10.08 22.04
N GLY A 102 10.78 9.98 21.21
CA GLY A 102 10.72 10.38 19.80
C GLY A 102 9.76 9.54 18.98
N LEU A 103 9.76 8.22 19.17
CA LEU A 103 8.81 7.32 18.51
C LEU A 103 7.37 7.60 18.94
N MET A 104 7.13 7.88 20.22
CA MET A 104 5.81 8.29 20.72
C MET A 104 5.36 9.62 20.12
N ALA A 105 6.27 10.58 19.97
CA ALA A 105 5.97 11.85 19.33
C ALA A 105 5.60 11.67 17.84
N ILE A 106 6.29 10.78 17.11
CA ILE A 106 5.91 10.43 15.72
C ILE A 106 4.51 9.82 15.68
N ALA A 107 4.23 8.85 16.56
CA ALA A 107 2.92 8.22 16.63
C ALA A 107 1.79 9.21 16.97
N SER A 108 2.12 10.27 17.71
CA SER A 108 1.20 11.35 18.09
C SER A 108 1.10 12.48 17.05
N GLY A 109 1.84 12.41 15.94
CA GLY A 109 1.84 13.45 14.91
C GLY A 109 2.67 14.70 15.26
N GLU A 110 3.44 14.68 16.34
CA GLU A 110 4.21 15.81 16.83
C GLU A 110 5.63 15.88 16.22
N GLY A 111 5.72 16.24 14.92
CA GLY A 111 6.98 16.26 14.17
C GLY A 111 8.11 17.07 14.81
N ARG A 112 7.83 18.29 15.29
CA ARG A 112 8.84 19.16 15.92
C ARG A 112 9.38 18.58 17.23
N LEU A 113 8.50 17.99 18.05
CA LEU A 113 8.91 17.32 19.30
C LEU A 113 9.74 16.08 18.96
N ALA A 114 9.29 15.28 17.99
CA ALA A 114 10.03 14.11 17.51
C ALA A 114 11.43 14.49 17.03
N MET A 115 11.57 15.60 16.30
CA MET A 115 12.87 16.11 15.84
C MET A 115 13.80 16.48 17.01
N ALA A 116 13.28 17.16 18.03
CA ALA A 116 14.06 17.52 19.22
C ALA A 116 14.50 16.28 20.01
N LYS A 117 13.63 15.27 20.12
CA LYS A 117 13.93 13.98 20.77
C LYS A 117 14.93 13.16 19.94
N ALA A 118 14.83 13.18 18.61
CA ALA A 118 15.77 12.53 17.71
C ALA A 118 17.19 13.09 17.83
N ALA A 119 17.35 14.41 17.83
CA ALA A 119 18.65 15.06 18.04
C ALA A 119 19.26 14.72 19.42
N ARG A 120 18.41 14.59 20.44
CA ARG A 120 18.83 14.15 21.78
C ARG A 120 19.27 12.69 21.79
N ALA A 121 18.55 11.80 21.10
CA ALA A 121 18.90 10.40 20.96
C ALA A 121 20.22 10.24 20.19
N GLU A 122 20.42 10.98 19.10
CA GLU A 122 21.68 11.02 18.33
C GLU A 122 22.88 11.41 19.22
N LYS A 123 22.74 12.48 20.01
CA LYS A 123 23.79 12.95 20.94
C LYS A 123 24.20 11.90 21.98
N PHE A 124 23.23 11.11 22.48
CA PHE A 124 23.49 10.15 23.55
C PHE A 124 23.87 8.75 23.06
N LEU A 125 23.25 8.26 21.98
CA LEU A 125 23.47 6.90 21.47
C LEU A 125 24.64 6.83 20.48
N GLN A 126 24.82 7.86 19.64
CA GLN A 126 25.82 7.85 18.55
C GLN A 126 25.75 6.57 17.69
N LYS A 127 24.53 6.05 17.47
CA LYS A 127 24.23 4.87 16.65
C LYS A 127 23.39 5.31 15.44
N PRO A 128 24.03 5.78 14.35
CA PRO A 128 23.33 6.33 13.19
C PRO A 128 22.26 5.40 12.63
N GLU A 129 22.44 4.07 12.71
CA GLU A 129 21.48 3.09 12.17
C GLU A 129 20.08 3.22 12.77
N LEU A 130 19.99 3.64 14.03
CA LEU A 130 18.73 3.80 14.76
C LEU A 130 18.27 5.26 14.80
N THR A 131 19.22 6.18 15.02
CA THR A 131 18.89 7.60 15.22
C THR A 131 18.61 8.33 13.92
N ASP A 132 19.25 7.94 12.80
CA ASP A 132 18.95 8.52 11.49
C ASP A 132 17.53 8.13 11.02
N LEU A 133 17.05 6.91 11.31
CA LEU A 133 15.67 6.55 10.97
C LEU A 133 14.65 7.43 11.70
N LEU A 134 14.82 7.60 13.01
CA LEU A 134 13.96 8.46 13.81
C LEU A 134 14.01 9.91 13.30
N THR A 135 15.21 10.39 12.95
CA THR A 135 15.43 11.75 12.43
C THR A 135 14.76 11.94 11.07
N ALA A 136 14.85 10.97 10.17
CA ALA A 136 14.23 11.03 8.84
C ALA A 136 12.70 11.08 8.95
N GLN A 137 12.09 10.21 9.75
CA GLN A 137 10.64 10.17 9.95
C GLN A 137 10.12 11.44 10.65
N ALA A 138 10.86 11.96 11.63
CA ALA A 138 10.51 13.20 12.30
C ALA A 138 10.61 14.43 11.36
N ALA A 139 11.60 14.43 10.45
CA ALA A 139 11.74 15.46 9.43
C ALA A 139 10.59 15.41 8.41
N GLU A 140 10.22 14.21 7.95
CA GLU A 140 9.09 13.96 7.07
C GLU A 140 7.77 14.48 7.69
N LEU A 141 7.51 14.13 8.95
CA LEU A 141 6.34 14.57 9.70
C LEU A 141 6.33 16.10 9.94
N SER A 142 7.49 16.73 10.00
CA SER A 142 7.63 18.18 10.14
C SER A 142 7.56 18.93 8.80
N GLY A 143 7.45 18.22 7.68
CA GLY A 143 7.49 18.79 6.33
C GLY A 143 8.89 19.19 5.82
N ASP A 144 9.96 18.84 6.54
CA ASP A 144 11.35 19.10 6.13
C ASP A 144 11.86 17.97 5.21
N THR A 145 11.36 17.98 3.97
CA THR A 145 11.65 16.97 2.94
C THR A 145 13.12 16.95 2.53
N LYS A 146 13.83 18.08 2.62
CA LYS A 146 15.26 18.17 2.33
C LYS A 146 16.07 17.41 3.36
N LYS A 147 15.83 17.67 4.64
CA LYS A 147 16.50 16.97 5.74
C LYS A 147 16.16 15.48 5.74
N ALA A 148 14.89 15.13 5.52
CA ALA A 148 14.48 13.73 5.39
C ALA A 148 15.28 13.00 4.29
N ALA A 149 15.38 13.59 3.10
CA ALA A 149 16.14 13.01 1.98
C ALA A 149 17.64 12.84 2.29
N GLU A 150 18.27 13.84 2.93
CA GLU A 150 19.69 13.76 3.34
C GLU A 150 19.92 12.63 4.34
N VAL A 151 19.03 12.50 5.34
CA VAL A 151 19.14 11.46 6.36
C VAL A 151 18.86 10.08 5.77
N TYR A 152 17.86 9.92 4.91
CA TYR A 152 17.61 8.66 4.20
C TYR A 152 18.79 8.25 3.32
N LYS A 153 19.49 9.21 2.68
CA LYS A 153 20.73 8.92 1.93
C LYS A 153 21.84 8.38 2.83
N ARG A 154 21.99 8.89 4.05
CA ARG A 154 22.94 8.32 5.04
C ARG A 154 22.59 6.87 5.39
N LEU A 155 21.29 6.58 5.56
CA LEU A 155 20.82 5.21 5.83
C LEU A 155 21.12 4.22 4.68
N ILE A 156 21.26 4.69 3.43
CA ILE A 156 21.58 3.85 2.27
C ILE A 156 23.01 3.30 2.34
N SER A 157 23.94 4.07 2.92
CA SER A 157 25.36 3.70 3.02
C SER A 157 25.59 2.44 3.86
N ASN A 158 24.78 2.21 4.91
CA ASN A 158 24.87 1.03 5.76
C ASN A 158 23.97 -0.11 5.23
N GLN A 159 24.51 -1.31 5.08
CA GLN A 159 23.80 -2.49 4.58
C GLN A 159 22.56 -2.85 5.41
N ALA A 160 22.59 -2.66 6.73
CA ALA A 160 21.48 -2.99 7.62
C ALA A 160 20.26 -2.07 7.42
N THR A 161 20.50 -0.79 7.13
CA THR A 161 19.46 0.23 7.00
C THR A 161 19.13 0.60 5.56
N ARG A 162 19.88 0.07 4.59
CA ARG A 162 19.75 0.41 3.17
C ARG A 162 18.34 0.30 2.63
N PHE A 163 17.65 -0.79 2.97
CA PHE A 163 16.27 -1.01 2.54
C PHE A 163 15.34 0.11 3.01
N VAL A 164 15.46 0.51 4.28
CA VAL A 164 14.64 1.55 4.88
C VAL A 164 14.93 2.91 4.25
N GLY A 165 16.22 3.22 4.01
CA GLY A 165 16.64 4.42 3.29
C GLY A 165 16.03 4.51 1.88
N VAL A 166 16.15 3.44 1.09
CA VAL A 166 15.56 3.39 -0.26
C VAL A 166 14.04 3.52 -0.22
N ARG A 167 13.35 2.82 0.71
CA ARG A 167 11.89 2.91 0.86
C ARG A 167 11.44 4.32 1.24
N GLY A 168 12.17 4.99 2.14
CA GLY A 168 11.88 6.37 2.54
C GLY A 168 11.97 7.34 1.37
N ILE A 169 13.07 7.31 0.61
CA ILE A 169 13.22 8.16 -0.59
C ILE A 169 12.17 7.82 -1.64
N MET A 170 11.84 6.54 -1.83
CA MET A 170 10.78 6.12 -2.75
C MET A 170 9.43 6.76 -2.40
N LYS A 171 9.03 6.72 -1.11
CA LYS A 171 7.79 7.36 -0.65
C LYS A 171 7.80 8.87 -0.86
N GLN A 172 8.92 9.51 -0.57
CA GLN A 172 9.10 10.93 -0.84
C GLN A 172 8.93 11.25 -2.34
N LYS A 173 9.56 10.47 -3.23
CA LYS A 173 9.42 10.64 -4.68
C LYS A 173 7.99 10.45 -5.18
N LEU A 174 7.27 9.47 -4.62
CA LEU A 174 5.84 9.31 -4.90
C LEU A 174 5.02 10.54 -4.47
N SER A 175 5.30 11.11 -3.29
CA SER A 175 4.62 12.33 -2.84
C SER A 175 4.94 13.58 -3.67
N GLU A 176 6.12 13.62 -4.29
CA GLU A 176 6.56 14.67 -5.21
C GLU A 176 6.01 14.47 -6.64
N GLY A 177 5.37 13.33 -6.94
CA GLY A 177 4.89 12.98 -8.29
C GLY A 177 5.97 12.42 -9.22
N ASP A 178 7.20 12.21 -8.73
CA ASP A 178 8.34 11.65 -9.47
C ASP A 178 8.25 10.12 -9.52
N THR A 179 7.32 9.63 -10.35
CA THR A 179 7.02 8.19 -10.52
C THR A 179 8.16 7.43 -11.18
N GLU A 180 8.93 8.07 -12.07
CA GLU A 180 10.06 7.43 -12.76
C GLU A 180 11.19 7.08 -11.78
N THR A 181 11.56 8.02 -10.90
CA THR A 181 12.57 7.74 -9.87
C THR A 181 12.04 6.77 -8.83
N ALA A 182 10.76 6.90 -8.45
CA ALA A 182 10.12 5.97 -7.54
C ALA A 182 10.12 4.53 -8.08
N LEU A 183 9.90 4.33 -9.38
CA LEU A 183 9.95 3.02 -10.04
C LEU A 183 11.34 2.37 -9.88
N LYS A 184 12.40 3.09 -10.23
CA LYS A 184 13.79 2.62 -10.08
C LYS A 184 14.15 2.31 -8.62
N LEU A 185 13.62 3.08 -7.67
CA LEU A 185 13.82 2.84 -6.24
C LEU A 185 13.04 1.60 -5.76
N ALA A 186 11.82 1.40 -6.26
CA ALA A 186 11.00 0.22 -5.95
C ALA A 186 11.65 -1.07 -6.45
N GLU A 187 12.21 -1.07 -7.67
CA GLU A 187 12.98 -2.20 -8.21
C GLU A 187 14.18 -2.56 -7.31
N LYS A 188 14.96 -1.55 -6.91
CA LYS A 188 16.08 -1.73 -5.97
C LYS A 188 15.61 -2.25 -4.61
N ALA A 189 14.48 -1.76 -4.11
CA ALA A 189 13.91 -2.20 -2.84
C ALA A 189 13.48 -3.68 -2.89
N ILE A 190 12.85 -4.13 -3.98
CA ILE A 190 12.49 -5.54 -4.19
C ILE A 190 13.72 -6.42 -4.34
N ALA A 191 14.77 -5.96 -5.04
CA ALA A 191 16.02 -6.71 -5.13
C ALA A 191 16.64 -6.98 -3.74
N MET A 192 16.49 -6.04 -2.79
CA MET A 192 16.99 -6.21 -1.42
C MET A 192 16.06 -7.06 -0.54
N ARG A 193 14.74 -6.87 -0.64
CA ARG A 193 13.73 -7.57 0.18
C ARG A 193 12.57 -8.06 -0.70
N PRO A 194 12.73 -9.19 -1.41
CA PRO A 194 11.73 -9.67 -2.36
C PRO A 194 10.37 -10.03 -1.75
N LYS A 195 10.29 -10.26 -0.43
CA LYS A 195 9.05 -10.62 0.28
C LYS A 195 8.29 -9.40 0.85
N HIS A 196 8.77 -8.17 0.66
CA HIS A 196 8.12 -7.00 1.24
C HIS A 196 6.88 -6.58 0.43
N GLU A 197 5.70 -6.96 0.91
CA GLU A 197 4.42 -6.82 0.22
C GLU A 197 4.11 -5.39 -0.27
N GLU A 198 4.17 -4.39 0.61
CA GLU A 198 3.87 -2.98 0.25
C GLU A 198 4.74 -2.46 -0.92
N VAL A 199 6.00 -2.89 -1.00
CA VAL A 199 6.91 -2.49 -2.08
C VAL A 199 6.56 -3.27 -3.34
N GLN A 200 6.15 -4.54 -3.24
CA GLN A 200 5.68 -5.31 -4.40
C GLN A 200 4.44 -4.66 -5.00
N ASP A 201 3.48 -4.22 -4.18
CA ASP A 201 2.26 -3.56 -4.65
C ASP A 201 2.56 -2.20 -5.28
N THR A 202 3.44 -1.43 -4.65
CA THR A 202 3.91 -0.15 -5.18
C THR A 202 4.63 -0.34 -6.51
N LEU A 203 5.54 -1.32 -6.61
CA LEU A 203 6.26 -1.63 -7.84
C LEU A 203 5.32 -2.08 -8.95
N LEU A 204 4.39 -3.00 -8.65
CA LEU A 204 3.41 -3.49 -9.63
C LEU A 204 2.56 -2.34 -10.18
N ARG A 205 2.09 -1.43 -9.31
CA ARG A 205 1.34 -0.24 -9.70
C ARG A 205 2.17 0.68 -10.60
N LEU A 206 3.40 0.99 -10.20
CA LEU A 206 4.29 1.87 -10.98
C LEU A 206 4.65 1.27 -12.35
N GLN A 207 4.90 -0.04 -12.41
CA GLN A 207 5.16 -0.75 -13.67
C GLN A 207 3.93 -0.75 -14.58
N ALA A 208 2.73 -0.97 -14.03
CA ALA A 208 1.49 -0.92 -14.79
C ALA A 208 1.20 0.50 -15.33
N GLN A 209 1.44 1.54 -14.54
CA GLN A 209 1.34 2.94 -14.98
C GLN A 209 2.34 3.28 -16.08
N ALA A 210 3.60 2.82 -15.92
CA ALA A 210 4.66 3.00 -16.91
C ALA A 210 4.53 2.10 -18.13
N GLN A 211 3.48 1.26 -18.20
CA GLN A 211 3.26 0.26 -19.25
C GLN A 211 4.42 -0.76 -19.39
N ASP A 212 5.20 -0.96 -18.33
CA ASP A 212 6.21 -2.02 -18.24
C ASP A 212 5.53 -3.35 -17.89
N TRP A 213 4.82 -3.91 -18.87
CA TRP A 213 4.05 -5.15 -18.69
C TRP A 213 4.95 -6.35 -18.38
N ALA A 214 6.17 -6.39 -18.93
CA ALA A 214 7.13 -7.46 -18.68
C ALA A 214 7.62 -7.43 -17.22
N GLY A 215 8.00 -6.24 -16.73
CA GLY A 215 8.38 -6.04 -15.33
C GLY A 215 7.22 -6.35 -14.38
N ALA A 216 6.01 -5.87 -14.68
CA ALA A 216 4.81 -6.14 -13.89
C ALA A 216 4.53 -7.64 -13.74
N ARG A 217 4.67 -8.42 -14.82
CA ARG A 217 4.51 -9.89 -14.78
C ARG A 217 5.59 -10.58 -13.94
N SER A 218 6.83 -10.11 -14.00
CA SER A 218 7.93 -10.61 -13.14
C SER A 218 7.64 -10.35 -11.66
N THR A 219 7.16 -9.14 -11.33
CA THR A 219 6.74 -8.77 -9.97
C THR A 219 5.58 -9.65 -9.52
N LEU A 220 4.57 -9.85 -10.36
CA LEU A 220 3.42 -10.71 -10.06
C LEU A 220 3.83 -12.18 -9.83
N ALA A 221 4.76 -12.72 -10.63
CA ALA A 221 5.31 -14.05 -10.44
C ALA A 221 6.09 -14.17 -9.12
N THR A 222 6.76 -13.10 -8.69
CA THR A 222 7.42 -13.03 -7.39
C THR A 222 6.41 -13.04 -6.24
N LYS A 223 5.29 -12.31 -6.36
CA LYS A 223 4.19 -12.36 -5.37
C LYS A 223 3.63 -13.78 -5.21
N LEU A 224 3.39 -14.47 -6.32
CA LEU A 224 2.93 -15.87 -6.30
C LEU A 224 3.96 -16.79 -5.62
N LYS A 225 5.25 -16.70 -5.98
CA LYS A 225 6.32 -17.52 -5.38
C LYS A 225 6.52 -17.27 -3.90
N THR A 226 6.32 -16.04 -3.44
CA THR A 226 6.49 -15.63 -2.05
C THR A 226 5.25 -15.91 -1.19
N GLY A 227 4.14 -16.34 -1.80
CA GLY A 227 2.90 -16.69 -1.10
C GLY A 227 2.02 -15.49 -0.74
N THR A 228 2.33 -14.29 -1.24
CA THR A 228 1.55 -13.06 -0.98
C THR A 228 0.38 -12.87 -1.95
N LEU A 229 0.15 -13.81 -2.87
CA LEU A 229 -0.93 -13.75 -3.85
C LEU A 229 -1.56 -15.13 -4.12
N PRO A 230 -2.88 -15.26 -3.98
CA PRO A 230 -3.61 -16.47 -4.39
C PRO A 230 -3.45 -16.78 -5.88
N ARG A 231 -3.55 -18.06 -6.25
CA ARG A 231 -3.28 -18.54 -7.63
C ARG A 231 -4.35 -18.11 -8.63
N ASP A 232 -5.60 -18.00 -8.19
CA ASP A 232 -6.73 -17.47 -8.96
C ASP A 232 -6.55 -15.97 -9.27
N VAL A 233 -6.24 -15.16 -8.25
CA VAL A 233 -5.95 -13.73 -8.42
C VAL A 233 -4.73 -13.52 -9.32
N PHE A 234 -3.69 -14.36 -9.17
CA PHE A 234 -2.54 -14.36 -10.07
C PHE A 234 -2.95 -14.56 -11.53
N LYS A 235 -3.78 -15.57 -11.84
CA LYS A 235 -4.20 -15.86 -13.22
C LYS A 235 -4.97 -14.69 -13.82
N ARG A 236 -5.89 -14.08 -13.06
CA ARG A 236 -6.66 -12.91 -13.50
C ARG A 236 -5.73 -11.73 -13.79
N ARG A 237 -4.86 -11.37 -12.85
CA ARG A 237 -3.91 -10.25 -13.01
C ARG A 237 -2.92 -10.49 -14.14
N ASP A 238 -2.44 -11.72 -14.33
CA ASP A 238 -1.58 -12.07 -15.46
C ASP A 238 -2.32 -11.96 -16.80
N ALA A 239 -3.63 -12.30 -16.82
CA ALA A 239 -4.49 -12.08 -17.99
C ALA A 239 -4.65 -10.58 -18.29
N VAL A 240 -4.88 -9.74 -17.28
CA VAL A 240 -4.96 -8.28 -17.44
C VAL A 240 -3.66 -7.72 -18.00
N LEU A 241 -2.51 -8.09 -17.45
CA LEU A 241 -1.21 -7.64 -17.97
C LEU A 241 -0.94 -8.13 -19.41
N ALA A 242 -1.32 -9.37 -19.73
CA ALA A 242 -1.19 -9.92 -21.08
C ALA A 242 -2.11 -9.21 -22.09
N LEU A 243 -3.33 -8.88 -21.67
CA LEU A 243 -4.30 -8.10 -22.43
C LEU A 243 -3.76 -6.68 -22.70
N SER A 244 -3.21 -6.01 -21.68
CA SER A 244 -2.60 -4.68 -21.83
C SER A 244 -1.37 -4.69 -22.73
N ALA A 245 -0.54 -5.74 -22.65
CA ALA A 245 0.63 -5.90 -23.51
C ALA A 245 0.27 -6.12 -24.99
N ALA A 246 -0.84 -6.81 -25.26
CA ALA A 246 -1.34 -6.98 -26.62
C ALA A 246 -1.84 -5.65 -27.22
N GLY A 247 -2.31 -4.72 -26.38
CA GLY A 247 -2.86 -3.43 -26.81
C GLY A 247 -4.13 -3.58 -27.65
N ALA A 248 -4.61 -2.48 -28.24
CA ALA A 248 -5.79 -2.54 -29.10
C ALA A 248 -5.48 -3.28 -30.41
N ILE A 249 -6.18 -4.39 -30.64
CA ILE A 249 -6.19 -5.07 -31.95
C ILE A 249 -7.15 -4.30 -32.85
N VAL A 250 -6.65 -3.23 -33.48
CA VAL A 250 -7.37 -2.58 -34.58
C VAL A 250 -7.12 -3.40 -35.85
N ALA A 251 -8.19 -3.69 -36.58
CA ALA A 251 -8.27 -4.73 -37.62
C ALA A 251 -7.21 -4.64 -38.74
N GLU A 252 -6.52 -3.51 -38.93
CA GLU A 252 -5.59 -3.29 -40.05
C GLU A 252 -4.10 -3.23 -39.67
N GLY A 253 -3.71 -3.45 -38.40
CA GLY A 253 -2.30 -3.29 -37.99
C GLY A 253 -1.78 -4.19 -36.87
N ALA A 254 -2.61 -5.10 -36.34
CA ALA A 254 -2.20 -5.93 -35.22
C ALA A 254 -1.21 -7.04 -35.63
N THR A 255 -0.04 -7.05 -35.00
CA THR A 255 0.98 -8.08 -35.21
C THR A 255 0.48 -9.46 -34.78
N LEU A 256 1.03 -10.53 -35.38
CA LEU A 256 0.73 -11.91 -34.96
C LEU A 256 0.97 -12.13 -33.47
N GLN A 257 2.01 -11.51 -32.92
CA GLN A 257 2.35 -11.55 -31.50
C GLN A 257 1.24 -10.96 -30.62
N GLN A 258 0.70 -9.79 -30.97
CA GLN A 258 -0.41 -9.16 -30.23
C GLN A 258 -1.67 -10.05 -30.26
N GLN A 259 -1.97 -10.65 -31.41
CA GLN A 259 -3.10 -11.58 -31.54
C GLN A 259 -2.93 -12.82 -30.66
N GLU A 260 -1.73 -13.37 -30.59
CA GLU A 260 -1.43 -14.52 -29.73
C GLU A 260 -1.49 -14.16 -28.24
N GLN A 261 -1.00 -12.98 -27.86
CA GLN A 261 -1.09 -12.46 -26.50
C GLN A 261 -2.55 -12.25 -26.07
N ALA A 262 -3.40 -11.70 -26.93
CA ALA A 262 -4.83 -11.56 -26.66
C ALA A 262 -5.51 -12.91 -26.39
N ILE A 263 -5.24 -13.90 -27.25
CA ILE A 263 -5.77 -15.26 -27.09
C ILE A 263 -5.23 -15.90 -25.80
N ALA A 264 -3.96 -15.69 -25.47
CA ALA A 264 -3.36 -16.19 -24.24
C ALA A 264 -3.97 -15.54 -22.98
N ALA A 265 -4.23 -14.23 -23.01
CA ALA A 265 -4.91 -13.51 -21.94
C ALA A 265 -6.28 -14.10 -21.64
N ASN A 266 -7.11 -14.31 -22.67
CA ASN A 266 -8.42 -14.95 -22.49
C ASN A 266 -8.33 -16.41 -22.01
N ARG A 267 -7.26 -17.15 -22.35
CA ARG A 267 -7.05 -18.51 -21.80
C ARG A 267 -6.77 -18.49 -20.30
N LEU A 268 -6.10 -17.44 -19.81
CA LEU A 268 -5.80 -17.25 -18.39
C LEU A 268 -7.04 -16.85 -17.60
N SER A 269 -7.87 -15.95 -18.14
CA SER A 269 -9.15 -15.51 -17.54
C SER A 269 -10.25 -15.45 -18.62
N PRO A 270 -11.00 -16.55 -18.85
CA PRO A 270 -12.04 -16.61 -19.89
C PRO A 270 -13.30 -15.80 -19.61
N ASP A 271 -13.45 -15.35 -18.37
CA ASP A 271 -14.53 -14.51 -17.82
C ASP A 271 -14.20 -13.01 -17.90
N LEU A 272 -12.94 -12.66 -18.19
CA LEU A 272 -12.54 -11.27 -18.38
C LEU A 272 -13.08 -10.75 -19.73
N VAL A 273 -14.22 -10.07 -19.68
CA VAL A 273 -14.93 -9.48 -20.84
C VAL A 273 -14.00 -8.83 -21.88
N PRO A 274 -13.11 -7.88 -21.53
CA PRO A 274 -12.25 -7.23 -22.52
C PRO A 274 -11.24 -8.20 -23.15
N ALA A 275 -10.76 -9.21 -22.41
CA ALA A 275 -9.90 -10.25 -22.96
C ALA A 275 -10.66 -11.15 -23.94
N ALA A 276 -11.90 -11.53 -23.62
CA ALA A 276 -12.73 -12.35 -24.50
C ALA A 276 -13.10 -11.61 -25.80
N ALA A 277 -13.50 -10.34 -25.71
CA ALA A 277 -13.78 -9.50 -26.87
C ALA A 277 -12.53 -9.36 -27.77
N MET A 278 -11.36 -9.10 -27.18
CA MET A 278 -10.13 -8.94 -27.94
C MET A 278 -9.61 -10.26 -28.53
N ALA A 279 -9.71 -11.38 -27.80
CA ALA A 279 -9.38 -12.70 -28.32
C ALA A 279 -10.32 -13.13 -29.46
N SER A 280 -11.59 -12.73 -29.41
CA SER A 280 -12.54 -12.91 -30.52
C SER A 280 -12.07 -12.18 -31.77
N ARG A 281 -11.74 -10.89 -31.65
CA ARG A 281 -11.18 -10.08 -32.76
C ARG A 281 -9.90 -10.66 -33.33
N ALA A 282 -9.00 -11.15 -32.47
CA ALA A 282 -7.80 -11.87 -32.90
C ALA A 282 -8.13 -13.15 -33.70
N HIS A 283 -9.19 -13.87 -33.33
CA HIS A 283 -9.66 -15.03 -34.11
C HIS A 283 -10.32 -14.62 -35.44
N ILE A 284 -11.09 -13.53 -35.47
CA ILE A 284 -11.69 -12.97 -36.69
C ILE A 284 -10.59 -12.58 -37.69
N ALA A 285 -9.56 -11.85 -37.23
CA ALA A 285 -8.41 -11.47 -38.05
C ALA A 285 -7.64 -12.68 -38.63
N LYS A 286 -7.67 -13.83 -37.93
CA LYS A 286 -7.10 -15.11 -38.41
C LYS A 286 -8.08 -15.93 -39.27
N GLY A 287 -9.26 -15.41 -39.60
CA GLY A 287 -10.31 -16.12 -40.34
C GLY A 287 -11.01 -17.25 -39.55
N LYS A 288 -10.78 -17.34 -38.24
CA LYS A 288 -11.26 -18.43 -37.37
C LYS A 288 -12.58 -18.07 -36.68
N LYS A 289 -13.62 -17.79 -37.47
CA LYS A 289 -14.96 -17.37 -37.00
C LYS A 289 -15.56 -18.30 -35.93
N ARG A 290 -15.42 -19.62 -36.09
CA ARG A 290 -15.90 -20.61 -35.11
C ARG A 290 -15.25 -20.44 -33.73
N ASN A 291 -13.95 -20.15 -33.69
CA ASN A 291 -13.23 -19.97 -32.43
C ASN A 291 -13.61 -18.63 -31.77
N ALA A 292 -13.77 -17.58 -32.58
CA ALA A 292 -14.28 -16.28 -32.13
C ALA A 292 -15.64 -16.45 -31.43
N ALA A 293 -16.58 -17.12 -32.08
CA ALA A 293 -17.90 -17.39 -31.52
C ALA A 293 -17.84 -18.25 -30.23
N GLN A 294 -16.93 -19.23 -30.15
CA GLN A 294 -16.79 -20.08 -28.97
C GLN A 294 -16.27 -19.30 -27.75
N VAL A 295 -15.29 -18.41 -27.95
CA VAL A 295 -14.76 -17.54 -26.88
C VAL A 295 -15.86 -16.64 -26.34
N LEU A 296 -16.60 -15.97 -27.23
CA LEU A 296 -17.66 -15.05 -26.82
C LEU A 296 -18.83 -15.76 -26.14
N LYS A 297 -19.27 -16.92 -26.63
CA LYS A 297 -20.30 -17.73 -25.96
C LYS A 297 -19.91 -18.11 -24.54
N LYS A 298 -18.64 -18.47 -24.32
CA LYS A 298 -18.15 -18.83 -22.99
C LYS A 298 -18.17 -17.62 -22.05
N ALA A 299 -17.68 -16.46 -22.50
CA ALA A 299 -17.69 -15.23 -21.72
C ALA A 299 -19.13 -14.75 -21.44
N TRP A 300 -20.02 -14.80 -22.45
CA TRP A 300 -21.42 -14.45 -22.31
C TRP A 300 -22.15 -15.32 -21.30
N GLY A 301 -21.83 -16.63 -21.25
CA GLY A 301 -22.39 -17.52 -20.25
C GLY A 301 -22.01 -17.15 -18.81
N ALA A 302 -20.85 -16.51 -18.60
CA ALA A 302 -20.39 -16.05 -17.30
C ALA A 302 -20.94 -14.65 -16.95
N GLN A 303 -20.80 -13.69 -17.87
CA GLN A 303 -21.25 -12.32 -17.70
C GLN A 303 -21.64 -11.72 -19.07
N PRO A 304 -22.94 -11.68 -19.41
CA PRO A 304 -23.43 -10.95 -20.57
C PRO A 304 -23.00 -9.47 -20.51
N HIS A 305 -22.48 -8.95 -21.61
CA HIS A 305 -21.90 -7.60 -21.66
C HIS A 305 -21.99 -6.98 -23.06
N PRO A 306 -22.26 -5.66 -23.20
CA PRO A 306 -22.36 -4.99 -24.51
C PRO A 306 -21.16 -5.24 -25.43
N ASP A 307 -19.93 -5.10 -24.93
CA ASP A 307 -18.70 -5.36 -25.70
C ASP A 307 -18.61 -6.78 -26.30
N LEU A 308 -19.16 -7.79 -25.62
CA LEU A 308 -19.22 -9.15 -26.16
C LEU A 308 -20.24 -9.25 -27.30
N ALA A 309 -21.36 -8.54 -27.20
CA ALA A 309 -22.36 -8.46 -28.26
C ALA A 309 -21.78 -7.75 -29.50
N HIS A 310 -21.09 -6.62 -29.31
CA HIS A 310 -20.38 -5.92 -30.39
C HIS A 310 -19.35 -6.82 -31.07
N ALA A 311 -18.48 -7.48 -30.29
CA ALA A 311 -17.49 -8.41 -30.83
C ALA A 311 -18.14 -9.63 -31.52
N PHE A 312 -19.35 -10.04 -31.10
CA PHE A 312 -20.10 -11.11 -31.75
C PHE A 312 -20.68 -10.65 -33.09
N ALA A 313 -21.15 -9.40 -33.17
CA ALA A 313 -21.64 -8.80 -34.43
C ALA A 313 -20.51 -8.76 -35.49
N GLU A 314 -19.29 -8.41 -35.09
CA GLU A 314 -18.11 -8.33 -35.97
C GLU A 314 -17.73 -9.65 -36.67
N ILE A 315 -18.22 -10.81 -36.20
CA ILE A 315 -17.91 -12.12 -36.82
C ILE A 315 -18.50 -12.25 -38.24
N GLU A 316 -19.69 -11.70 -38.45
CA GLU A 316 -20.43 -11.74 -39.72
C GLU A 316 -20.98 -10.34 -40.05
N PRO A 317 -20.16 -9.44 -40.63
CA PRO A 317 -20.57 -8.06 -40.87
C PRO A 317 -21.61 -7.93 -41.99
N GLU A 318 -21.68 -8.88 -42.93
CA GLU A 318 -22.53 -8.83 -44.13
C GLU A 318 -23.88 -9.57 -43.98
N GLU A 319 -24.22 -10.04 -42.78
CA GLU A 319 -25.48 -10.73 -42.53
C GLU A 319 -26.68 -9.76 -42.54
N THR A 320 -27.85 -10.25 -42.96
CA THR A 320 -29.11 -9.47 -42.85
C THR A 320 -29.55 -9.33 -41.40
N ALA A 321 -30.44 -8.37 -41.11
CA ALA A 321 -30.97 -8.17 -39.76
C ALA A 321 -31.62 -9.44 -39.18
N GLN A 322 -32.40 -10.17 -39.99
CA GLN A 322 -33.04 -11.42 -39.57
C GLN A 322 -32.02 -12.56 -39.36
N GLN A 323 -30.97 -12.64 -40.19
CA GLN A 323 -29.87 -13.60 -39.98
C GLN A 323 -29.12 -13.30 -38.68
N ARG A 324 -28.88 -12.02 -38.38
CA ARG A 324 -28.26 -11.57 -37.13
C ARG A 324 -29.07 -11.99 -35.91
N VAL A 325 -30.38 -11.73 -35.91
CA VAL A 325 -31.29 -12.17 -34.83
C VAL A 325 -31.17 -13.68 -34.59
N SER A 326 -31.24 -14.48 -35.67
CA SER A 326 -31.11 -15.95 -35.59
C SER A 326 -29.77 -16.41 -35.01
N ARG A 327 -28.68 -15.74 -35.37
CA ARG A 327 -27.34 -16.04 -34.84
C ARG A 327 -27.21 -15.65 -33.37
N PHE A 328 -27.69 -14.47 -32.98
CA PHE A 328 -27.68 -13.98 -31.60
C PHE A 328 -28.61 -14.75 -30.66
N ALA A 329 -29.65 -15.41 -31.19
CA ALA A 329 -30.47 -16.34 -30.41
C ALA A 329 -29.62 -17.44 -29.72
N GLN A 330 -28.43 -17.75 -30.24
CA GLN A 330 -27.49 -18.68 -29.60
C GLN A 330 -26.86 -18.10 -28.32
N LEU A 331 -26.61 -16.79 -28.26
CA LEU A 331 -26.17 -16.11 -27.03
C LEU A 331 -27.34 -15.96 -26.06
N ALA A 332 -28.51 -15.57 -26.57
CA ALA A 332 -29.69 -15.38 -25.74
C ALA A 332 -30.11 -16.64 -24.97
N LYS A 333 -29.97 -17.82 -25.59
CA LYS A 333 -30.23 -19.12 -24.92
C LYS A 333 -29.33 -19.41 -23.72
N LEU A 334 -28.15 -18.81 -23.63
CA LEU A 334 -27.21 -19.05 -22.53
C LEU A 334 -27.63 -18.31 -21.25
N GLN A 335 -28.17 -17.10 -21.38
CA GLN A 335 -28.57 -16.23 -20.27
C GLN A 335 -29.89 -15.50 -20.58
N PRO A 336 -31.01 -16.20 -20.78
CA PRO A 336 -32.24 -15.63 -21.34
C PRO A 336 -32.92 -14.59 -20.44
N GLN A 337 -32.66 -14.63 -19.13
CA GLN A 337 -33.26 -13.70 -18.17
C GLN A 337 -32.38 -12.50 -17.84
N HIS A 338 -31.14 -12.46 -18.31
CA HIS A 338 -30.22 -11.39 -18.00
C HIS A 338 -30.62 -10.10 -18.74
N ASP A 339 -30.60 -8.96 -18.05
CA ASP A 339 -31.07 -7.68 -18.58
C ASP A 339 -30.33 -7.28 -19.85
N GLU A 340 -28.99 -7.41 -19.88
CA GLU A 340 -28.19 -7.19 -21.10
C GLU A 340 -28.61 -8.09 -22.28
N THR A 341 -29.03 -9.34 -22.02
CA THR A 341 -29.52 -10.23 -23.10
C THR A 341 -30.83 -9.72 -23.67
N LYS A 342 -31.75 -9.24 -22.81
CA LYS A 342 -33.02 -8.66 -23.25
C LYS A 342 -32.80 -7.38 -24.05
N LEU A 343 -31.92 -6.49 -23.58
CA LEU A 343 -31.56 -5.25 -24.27
C LEU A 343 -30.99 -5.50 -25.67
N VAL A 344 -29.98 -6.37 -25.78
CA VAL A 344 -29.36 -6.70 -27.08
C VAL A 344 -30.35 -7.36 -28.02
N MET A 345 -31.18 -8.28 -27.54
CA MET A 345 -32.17 -8.93 -28.40
C MET A 345 -33.26 -7.94 -28.85
N ALA A 346 -33.74 -7.06 -27.98
CA ALA A 346 -34.69 -6.01 -28.34
C ALA A 346 -34.13 -5.07 -29.41
N GLU A 347 -32.87 -4.64 -29.28
CA GLU A 347 -32.15 -3.86 -30.30
C GLU A 347 -32.11 -4.57 -31.66
N LEU A 348 -31.77 -5.86 -31.66
CA LEU A 348 -31.70 -6.65 -32.88
C LEU A 348 -33.06 -6.82 -33.55
N HIS A 349 -34.13 -7.01 -32.76
CA HIS A 349 -35.49 -7.10 -33.29
C HIS A 349 -35.99 -5.75 -33.84
N ILE A 350 -35.64 -4.62 -33.21
CA ILE A 350 -35.91 -3.28 -33.74
C ILE A 350 -35.22 -3.08 -35.10
N VAL A 351 -33.94 -3.45 -35.21
CA VAL A 351 -33.19 -3.36 -36.48
C VAL A 351 -33.76 -4.31 -37.55
N ALA A 352 -34.36 -5.43 -37.15
CA ALA A 352 -35.05 -6.35 -38.04
C ALA A 352 -36.51 -5.94 -38.34
N GLU A 353 -36.96 -4.78 -37.85
CA GLU A 353 -38.33 -4.24 -37.95
C GLU A 353 -39.41 -5.15 -37.34
N ASP A 354 -39.04 -6.04 -36.42
CA ASP A 354 -39.95 -6.90 -35.66
C ASP A 354 -40.25 -6.27 -34.29
N PHE A 355 -40.97 -5.16 -34.31
CA PHE A 355 -41.29 -4.38 -33.11
C PHE A 355 -42.12 -5.15 -32.06
N PRO A 356 -43.13 -5.98 -32.43
CA PRO A 356 -43.88 -6.76 -31.45
C PRO A 356 -42.99 -7.74 -30.68
N GLU A 357 -42.04 -8.38 -31.36
CA GLU A 357 -41.09 -9.29 -30.73
C GLU A 357 -40.05 -8.51 -29.89
N ALA A 358 -39.59 -7.35 -30.36
CA ALA A 358 -38.74 -6.46 -29.58
C ALA A 358 -39.40 -6.07 -28.24
N ARG A 359 -40.69 -5.72 -28.25
CA ARG A 359 -41.48 -5.45 -27.05
C ARG A 359 -41.53 -6.67 -26.13
N ARG A 360 -41.82 -7.85 -26.69
CA ARG A 360 -41.93 -9.11 -25.94
C ARG A 360 -40.63 -9.48 -25.24
N VAL A 361 -39.49 -9.29 -25.90
CA VAL A 361 -38.18 -9.62 -25.35
C VAL A 361 -37.70 -8.57 -24.34
N LEU A 362 -37.97 -7.28 -24.58
CA LEU A 362 -37.69 -6.21 -23.62
C LEU A 362 -38.45 -6.44 -22.29
N GLY A 363 -39.68 -6.96 -22.39
CA GLY A 363 -40.47 -7.39 -21.24
C GLY A 363 -40.76 -6.23 -20.28
N ASP A 364 -40.53 -6.45 -18.99
CA ASP A 364 -40.76 -5.48 -17.91
C ASP A 364 -39.54 -4.61 -17.59
N LEU A 365 -38.46 -4.68 -18.38
CA LEU A 365 -37.17 -4.07 -18.03
C LEU A 365 -37.28 -2.55 -17.86
N PHE A 366 -38.08 -1.89 -18.70
CA PHE A 366 -38.34 -0.45 -18.62
C PHE A 366 -39.15 -0.01 -17.39
N GLU A 367 -39.70 -0.95 -16.61
CA GLU A 367 -40.42 -0.70 -15.35
C GLU A 367 -39.59 -1.14 -14.14
N ARG A 368 -39.02 -2.36 -14.19
CA ARG A 368 -38.28 -2.96 -13.07
C ARG A 368 -36.90 -2.34 -12.85
N ALA A 369 -36.19 -2.01 -13.92
CA ALA A 369 -34.85 -1.42 -13.87
C ALA A 369 -34.70 -0.38 -15.00
N PRO A 370 -35.45 0.74 -14.93
CA PRO A 370 -35.47 1.75 -15.98
C PRO A 370 -34.10 2.42 -16.09
N ASP A 371 -33.41 2.19 -17.20
CA ASP A 371 -32.24 2.95 -17.61
C ASP A 371 -32.53 3.68 -18.94
N ALA A 372 -31.63 4.60 -19.29
CA ALA A 372 -31.75 5.40 -20.50
C ALA A 372 -31.84 4.51 -21.76
N ARG A 373 -31.15 3.36 -21.77
CA ARG A 373 -31.14 2.42 -22.91
C ARG A 373 -32.49 1.73 -23.05
N ALA A 374 -33.01 1.09 -22.02
CA ALA A 374 -34.30 0.41 -22.00
C ALA A 374 -35.45 1.34 -22.40
N LEU A 375 -35.47 2.56 -21.88
CA LEU A 375 -36.52 3.55 -22.20
C LEU A 375 -36.39 4.07 -23.64
N THR A 376 -35.17 4.23 -24.15
CA THR A 376 -34.95 4.61 -25.56
C THR A 376 -35.38 3.49 -26.51
N LEU A 377 -35.14 2.22 -26.15
CA LEU A 377 -35.63 1.07 -26.91
C LEU A 377 -37.16 1.03 -26.91
N MET A 378 -37.80 1.30 -25.76
CA MET A 378 -39.25 1.41 -25.69
C MET A 378 -39.78 2.52 -26.60
N ALA A 379 -39.14 3.70 -26.62
CA ALA A 379 -39.50 4.78 -27.54
C ALA A 379 -39.39 4.36 -29.02
N ALA A 380 -38.33 3.61 -29.38
CA ALA A 380 -38.14 3.09 -30.73
C ALA A 380 -39.20 2.05 -31.12
N ILE A 381 -39.58 1.17 -30.18
CA ILE A 381 -40.64 0.18 -30.37
C ILE A 381 -42.00 0.87 -30.60
N GLU A 382 -42.37 1.82 -29.74
CA GLU A 382 -43.63 2.57 -29.88
C GLU A 382 -43.72 3.29 -31.23
N ARG A 383 -42.61 3.91 -31.66
CA ARG A 383 -42.54 4.55 -32.98
C ARG A 383 -42.74 3.53 -34.11
N GLY A 384 -42.07 2.38 -34.03
CA GLY A 384 -42.17 1.32 -35.03
C GLY A 384 -43.56 0.68 -35.13
N GLU A 385 -44.29 0.62 -34.01
CA GLU A 385 -45.68 0.15 -33.95
C GLU A 385 -46.72 1.20 -34.35
N GLY A 386 -46.29 2.44 -34.65
CA GLY A 386 -47.17 3.51 -35.13
C GLY A 386 -47.83 4.34 -34.03
N ALA A 387 -47.27 4.38 -32.82
CA ALA A 387 -47.74 5.27 -31.76
C ALA A 387 -47.58 6.76 -32.14
N SER A 388 -48.38 7.61 -31.52
CA SER A 388 -48.30 9.06 -31.73
C SER A 388 -46.96 9.65 -31.26
N ASP A 389 -46.52 10.74 -31.88
CA ASP A 389 -45.30 11.45 -31.49
C ASP A 389 -45.29 11.85 -30.00
N ALA A 390 -46.45 12.19 -29.43
CA ALA A 390 -46.58 12.51 -28.02
C ALA A 390 -46.16 11.35 -27.10
N VAL A 391 -46.52 10.11 -27.45
CA VAL A 391 -46.13 8.90 -26.70
C VAL A 391 -44.62 8.67 -26.79
N VAL A 392 -44.06 8.77 -28.00
CA VAL A 392 -42.63 8.59 -28.24
C VAL A 392 -41.82 9.65 -27.48
N GLN A 393 -42.24 10.91 -27.52
CA GLN A 393 -41.61 12.00 -26.76
C GLN A 393 -41.72 11.78 -25.25
N GLY A 394 -42.84 11.25 -24.75
CA GLY A 394 -42.99 10.87 -23.34
C GLY A 394 -41.94 9.86 -22.88
N TRP A 395 -41.65 8.84 -23.69
CA TRP A 395 -40.60 7.87 -23.39
C TRP A 395 -39.19 8.48 -23.43
N LEU A 396 -38.89 9.31 -24.43
CA LEU A 396 -37.59 9.98 -24.54
C LEU A 396 -37.37 10.97 -23.38
N ALA A 397 -38.41 11.69 -22.96
CA ALA A 397 -38.36 12.57 -21.80
C ALA A 397 -38.07 11.81 -20.49
N ARG A 398 -38.64 10.60 -20.34
CA ARG A 398 -38.29 9.70 -19.23
C ARG A 398 -36.84 9.22 -19.32
N ALA A 399 -36.37 8.86 -20.51
CA ALA A 399 -35.00 8.37 -20.71
C ALA A 399 -33.92 9.41 -20.32
N LEU A 400 -34.18 10.70 -20.54
CA LEU A 400 -33.25 11.78 -20.15
C LEU A 400 -33.00 11.87 -18.64
N ASN A 401 -33.99 11.49 -17.83
CA ASN A 401 -33.92 11.52 -16.37
C ASN A 401 -33.54 10.16 -15.77
N ALA A 402 -33.37 9.14 -16.61
CA ALA A 402 -33.03 7.79 -16.17
C ALA A 402 -31.52 7.62 -15.99
N PRO A 403 -31.07 6.70 -15.11
CA PRO A 403 -29.67 6.31 -15.02
C PRO A 403 -29.18 5.77 -16.37
N ARG A 404 -27.88 5.91 -16.67
CA ARG A 404 -27.29 5.40 -17.93
C ARG A 404 -27.15 3.86 -18.00
N GLY A 405 -27.51 3.15 -16.93
CA GLY A 405 -27.29 1.71 -16.79
C GLY A 405 -25.90 1.38 -16.23
N PRO A 406 -25.48 0.10 -16.31
CA PRO A 406 -24.16 -0.34 -15.85
C PRO A 406 -23.01 0.34 -16.61
N GLN A 407 -21.92 0.63 -15.90
CA GLN A 407 -20.72 1.26 -16.44
C GLN A 407 -19.47 0.61 -15.83
N TRP A 408 -18.29 0.91 -16.36
CA TRP A 408 -17.03 0.50 -15.74
C TRP A 408 -16.77 1.36 -14.51
N ILE A 409 -16.70 0.75 -13.33
CA ILE A 409 -16.47 1.44 -12.06
C ILE A 409 -15.23 0.85 -11.39
N CYS A 410 -14.40 1.72 -10.82
CA CYS A 410 -13.30 1.29 -9.98
C CYS A 410 -13.81 0.90 -8.58
N ASP A 411 -13.64 -0.37 -8.18
CA ASP A 411 -14.08 -0.86 -6.86
C ASP A 411 -13.34 -0.19 -5.68
N SER A 412 -12.21 0.47 -5.93
CA SER A 412 -11.41 1.14 -4.89
C SER A 412 -11.80 2.59 -4.65
N CYS A 413 -12.13 3.36 -5.69
CA CYS A 413 -12.45 4.78 -5.57
C CYS A 413 -13.81 5.18 -6.14
N HIS A 414 -14.58 4.23 -6.69
CA HIS A 414 -15.88 4.43 -7.34
C HIS A 414 -15.87 5.39 -8.54
N HIS A 415 -14.69 5.68 -9.10
CA HIS A 415 -14.58 6.47 -10.32
C HIS A 415 -15.17 5.70 -11.51
N ILE A 416 -15.97 6.41 -12.31
CA ILE A 416 -16.64 5.87 -13.49
C ILE A 416 -15.72 6.05 -14.70
N HIS A 417 -15.58 5.00 -15.49
CA HIS A 417 -14.77 4.96 -16.71
C HIS A 417 -15.65 4.72 -17.94
N ALA A 418 -15.36 5.43 -19.03
CA ALA A 418 -16.02 5.23 -20.31
C ALA A 418 -15.60 3.90 -20.99
N HIS A 419 -14.35 3.48 -20.77
CA HIS A 419 -13.77 2.27 -21.34
C HIS A 419 -13.02 1.49 -20.27
N TRP A 420 -12.93 0.18 -20.44
CA TRP A 420 -12.10 -0.64 -19.58
C TRP A 420 -10.61 -0.28 -19.73
N ALA A 421 -9.91 -0.18 -18.60
CA ALA A 421 -8.46 -0.04 -18.53
C ALA A 421 -7.88 -0.91 -17.40
N PRO A 422 -6.60 -1.34 -17.51
CA PRO A 422 -5.97 -2.18 -16.47
C PRO A 422 -5.70 -1.42 -15.16
N VAL A 423 -5.61 -0.08 -15.23
CA VAL A 423 -5.30 0.82 -14.12
C VAL A 423 -6.34 1.93 -14.09
N CYS A 424 -6.88 2.22 -12.91
CA CYS A 424 -7.79 3.34 -12.72
C CYS A 424 -7.07 4.68 -12.95
N GLU A 425 -7.57 5.49 -13.86
CA GLU A 425 -7.03 6.83 -14.19
C GLU A 425 -7.10 7.82 -13.01
N HIS A 426 -8.02 7.60 -12.05
CA HIS A 426 -8.18 8.48 -10.88
C HIS A 426 -7.27 8.07 -9.71
N CYS A 427 -7.41 6.83 -9.21
CA CYS A 427 -6.69 6.37 -8.02
C CYS A 427 -5.45 5.51 -8.32
N SER A 428 -5.19 5.20 -9.59
CA SER A 428 -4.08 4.35 -10.02
C SER A 428 -4.08 2.91 -9.47
N SER A 429 -5.23 2.42 -8.99
CA SER A 429 -5.37 1.02 -8.58
C SER A 429 -5.37 0.09 -9.80
N PHE A 430 -4.75 -1.09 -9.66
CA PHE A 430 -4.58 -2.08 -10.73
C PHE A 430 -5.60 -3.23 -10.61
N ASP A 431 -6.23 -3.62 -11.72
CA ASP A 431 -7.23 -4.70 -11.80
C ASP A 431 -8.40 -4.51 -10.80
N THR A 432 -9.00 -3.32 -10.82
CA THR A 432 -10.13 -2.95 -9.95
C THR A 432 -11.37 -2.50 -10.71
N MET A 433 -11.41 -2.66 -12.04
CA MET A 433 -12.54 -2.23 -12.85
C MET A 433 -13.60 -3.32 -12.97
N THR A 434 -14.82 -2.98 -12.59
CA THR A 434 -15.98 -3.88 -12.60
C THR A 434 -17.13 -3.21 -13.37
N TRP A 435 -17.89 -4.01 -14.13
CA TRP A 435 -19.07 -3.54 -14.85
C TRP A 435 -20.30 -3.63 -13.95
N THR A 436 -20.78 -2.50 -13.44
CA THR A 436 -21.90 -2.44 -12.50
C THR A 436 -22.62 -1.09 -12.57
N THR A 437 -23.84 -1.02 -12.02
CA THR A 437 -24.60 0.23 -11.91
C THR A 437 -23.99 1.11 -10.82
N PRO A 438 -23.70 2.41 -11.08
CA PRO A 438 -23.23 3.33 -10.05
C PRO A 438 -24.27 3.56 -8.95
N ASP A 439 -23.82 3.64 -7.69
CA ASP A 439 -24.69 3.94 -6.54
C ASP A 439 -25.31 5.35 -6.64
N THR A 440 -24.54 6.32 -7.17
CA THR A 440 -25.03 7.66 -7.49
C THR A 440 -25.16 7.77 -9.01
N PRO A 441 -26.37 7.65 -9.56
CA PRO A 441 -26.55 7.65 -11.00
C PRO A 441 -26.18 9.03 -11.57
N GLU A 442 -25.32 9.05 -12.59
CA GLU A 442 -25.15 10.24 -13.42
C GLU A 442 -26.43 10.47 -14.21
N ILE A 443 -27.30 11.33 -13.68
CA ILE A 443 -28.45 11.87 -14.40
C ILE A 443 -27.89 12.89 -15.41
N ALA A 444 -28.41 12.91 -16.64
CA ALA A 444 -28.04 13.94 -17.61
C ALA A 444 -28.22 15.34 -16.97
N SER A 445 -27.25 16.24 -17.21
CA SER A 445 -27.13 17.52 -16.50
C SER A 445 -28.46 18.27 -16.36
N ALA A 446 -28.70 18.90 -15.20
CA ALA A 446 -29.89 19.66 -14.85
C ALA A 446 -30.39 20.65 -15.93
N THR A 447 -29.50 21.14 -16.80
CA THR A 447 -29.82 22.00 -17.94
C THR A 447 -30.75 21.36 -18.98
N GLY A 448 -30.65 20.05 -19.22
CA GLY A 448 -31.57 19.34 -20.11
C GLY A 448 -32.97 19.17 -19.51
N VAL A 449 -33.02 19.06 -18.18
CA VAL A 449 -34.26 18.86 -17.40
C VAL A 449 -35.15 20.09 -17.43
N HIS A 450 -34.57 21.29 -17.34
CA HIS A 450 -35.34 22.55 -17.34
C HIS A 450 -35.87 22.96 -18.72
N MET A 451 -35.34 22.40 -19.81
CA MET A 451 -35.77 22.72 -21.18
C MET A 451 -36.87 21.78 -21.71
N LEU A 452 -37.13 20.67 -21.02
CA LEU A 452 -38.12 19.67 -21.42
C LEU A 452 -39.54 20.25 -21.65
N PRO A 453 -40.09 21.11 -20.76
CA PRO A 453 -41.42 21.70 -20.98
C PRO A 453 -41.51 22.56 -22.24
N LEU A 454 -40.40 23.17 -22.68
CA LEU A 454 -40.32 24.01 -23.88
C LEU A 454 -40.18 23.17 -25.17
N ILE A 455 -39.60 21.96 -25.08
CA ILE A 455 -39.40 21.06 -26.22
C ILE A 455 -40.63 20.16 -26.44
N VAL A 456 -41.29 19.73 -25.36
CA VAL A 456 -42.45 18.82 -25.40
C VAL A 456 -43.74 19.56 -25.76
N GLY A 457 -43.72 20.90 -25.85
CA GLY A 457 -44.86 21.68 -26.32
C GLY A 457 -46.10 21.44 -25.47
N VAL A 458 -45.95 21.46 -24.13
CA VAL A 458 -47.11 21.46 -23.25
C VAL A 458 -47.80 22.81 -23.44
N GLN A 459 -48.85 22.83 -24.27
CA GLN A 459 -49.85 23.89 -24.21
C GLN A 459 -50.39 23.85 -22.78
N ALA A 460 -50.09 24.90 -22.02
CA ALA A 460 -50.71 25.13 -20.74
C ALA A 460 -52.22 24.96 -20.92
N GLU A 461 -52.79 23.94 -20.29
CA GLU A 461 -54.25 23.84 -20.17
C GLU A 461 -54.75 25.17 -19.62
N GLN A 462 -55.64 25.79 -20.38
CA GLN A 462 -56.28 27.04 -19.98
C GLN A 462 -56.91 26.83 -18.59
N PRO A 463 -56.73 27.77 -17.66
CA PRO A 463 -57.40 27.66 -16.37
C PRO A 463 -58.90 27.63 -16.64
N LEU A 464 -59.54 26.55 -16.21
CA LEU A 464 -60.99 26.45 -16.10
C LEU A 464 -61.47 27.70 -15.36
N THR A 465 -62.29 28.47 -16.04
CA THR A 465 -62.95 29.64 -15.49
C THR A 465 -63.81 29.22 -14.31
N ASP A 466 -63.47 29.78 -13.16
CA ASP A 466 -64.16 29.66 -11.88
C ASP A 466 -65.48 30.43 -11.96
N GLU A 467 -66.59 29.72 -12.23
CA GLU A 467 -67.93 30.17 -11.85
C GLU A 467 -68.38 29.33 -10.65
N GLY A 468 -68.32 29.92 -9.45
CA GLY A 468 -68.92 29.35 -8.26
C GLY A 468 -68.22 29.67 -6.95
N ALA A 469 -68.11 30.97 -6.62
CA ALA A 469 -67.78 31.37 -5.27
C ALA A 469 -68.91 30.98 -4.29
N GLU A 470 -68.64 30.03 -3.40
CA GLU A 470 -69.28 29.95 -2.08
C GLU A 470 -68.20 29.84 -1.01
N GLU A 471 -68.27 30.77 -0.07
CA GLU A 471 -67.37 30.96 1.06
C GLU A 471 -67.41 29.75 2.02
N ALA A 472 -66.24 29.21 2.38
CA ALA A 472 -66.10 28.29 3.51
C ALA A 472 -64.83 28.61 4.31
N GLU A 473 -65.08 29.37 5.38
CA GLU A 473 -64.39 29.51 6.67
C GLU A 473 -63.04 28.78 6.90
N LEU A 474 -61.99 29.58 7.13
CA LEU A 474 -60.65 29.16 7.59
C LEU A 474 -60.68 28.70 9.06
N VAL A 475 -60.54 27.39 9.29
CA VAL A 475 -60.23 26.84 10.63
C VAL A 475 -58.71 26.75 10.81
N VAL A 476 -58.17 27.62 11.66
CA VAL A 476 -56.78 27.61 12.11
C VAL A 476 -56.58 26.52 13.17
N ILE A 477 -55.84 25.46 12.85
CA ILE A 477 -55.40 24.47 13.83
C ILE A 477 -54.03 24.88 14.39
N LYS A 478 -53.98 25.22 15.68
CA LYS A 478 -52.74 25.45 16.45
C LYS A 478 -52.02 24.11 16.73
N PRO A 479 -50.68 24.05 16.65
CA PRO A 479 -49.94 22.85 17.03
C PRO A 479 -49.83 22.73 18.56
N VAL A 480 -50.13 21.52 19.07
CA VAL A 480 -49.93 21.11 20.47
C VAL A 480 -48.48 20.63 20.63
N ILE A 481 -47.75 21.22 21.58
CA ILE A 481 -46.42 20.79 22.01
C ILE A 481 -46.61 19.75 23.12
N PRO A 482 -45.99 18.55 23.08
CA PRO A 482 -46.05 17.60 24.19
C PRO A 482 -45.04 17.95 25.28
N ASP A 483 -45.51 17.88 26.53
CA ASP A 483 -44.79 18.20 27.76
C ASP A 483 -43.56 17.31 28.01
N ALA A 484 -42.50 17.96 28.51
CA ALA A 484 -41.29 17.34 29.02
C ALA A 484 -41.53 16.72 30.40
N VAL A 485 -41.29 15.42 30.53
CA VAL A 485 -41.26 14.70 31.82
C VAL A 485 -39.92 14.98 32.51
N ILE A 486 -39.97 15.76 33.59
CA ILE A 486 -38.87 15.92 34.54
C ILE A 486 -39.02 14.83 35.61
N SER A 487 -38.12 13.84 35.62
CA SER A 487 -37.99 12.90 36.73
C SER A 487 -36.98 13.41 37.74
N ASP A 488 -37.49 13.75 38.92
CA ASP A 488 -36.78 14.13 40.12
C ASP A 488 -36.12 12.88 40.75
N GLN A 489 -34.80 12.84 40.87
CA GLN A 489 -34.08 11.87 41.71
C GLN A 489 -33.21 12.60 42.74
N LYS A 490 -33.71 12.61 43.98
CA LYS A 490 -32.99 13.01 45.18
C LYS A 490 -32.32 11.81 45.84
N ALA A 491 -31.00 11.93 46.00
CA ALA A 491 -30.15 11.51 47.11
C ALA A 491 -30.60 10.38 48.06
N LYS A 492 -29.77 9.32 48.11
CA LYS A 492 -29.14 8.86 49.36
C LYS A 492 -27.78 8.24 49.08
#